data_AF-A0A1Q7YGN1-F1
#
_entry.id   AF-A0A1Q7YGN1-F1
#
_cell.length_a   1.000
_cell.length_b   1.000
_cell.length_c   1.000
_cell.angle_alpha   90.00
_cell.angle_beta   90.00
_cell.angle_gamma   90.00
#
_symmetry.space_group_name_H-M   'P 1'
#
loop_
_entity.id
_entity.type
_entity.pdbx_description
1 polymer ?
#
loop_
_entity_poly.entity_id
_entity_poly.type
_entity_poly.pdbx_seq_one_letter_code
_entity_poly.pdbx_strand_id
1 'polypeptide(L)' 'MDKEDFESFRQRVLLDASLQRKLKGITGRGEFIDATMRLGAELGYHFTWEEVESAMRESRRVWMEKWI' A
#
# COMPACT_ATOMS: atom_id res chain seq x y z
N MET A 1 17.50 -5.11 -0.93
CA MET A 1 16.09 -5.42 -1.28
C MET A 1 15.27 -4.77 -0.21
N ASP A 2 14.93 -3.52 -0.49
CA ASP A 2 15.04 -2.44 0.47
C ASP A 2 13.67 -2.19 1.08
N LYS A 3 13.47 -2.72 2.30
CA LYS A 3 12.32 -2.40 3.15
C LYS A 3 12.02 -0.89 3.21
N GLU A 4 13.04 -0.07 3.00
CA GLU A 4 12.97 1.39 2.95
C GLU A 4 12.07 1.93 1.83
N ASP A 5 11.99 1.28 0.66
CA ASP A 5 11.15 1.72 -0.45
C ASP A 5 9.67 1.52 -0.13
N PHE A 6 9.31 0.37 0.44
CA PHE A 6 7.95 0.09 0.85
C PHE A 6 7.49 0.99 2.00
N GLU A 7 8.35 1.25 2.99
CA GLU A 7 8.04 2.18 4.07
C GLU A 7 7.89 3.62 3.57
N SER A 8 8.76 4.05 2.66
CA SER A 8 8.68 5.37 2.02
C SER A 8 7.39 5.53 1.21
N PHE A 9 7.02 4.51 0.44
CA PHE A 9 5.73 4.46 -0.26
C PHE A 9 4.57 4.56 0.75
N ARG A 10 4.61 3.81 1.85
CA ARG A 10 3.55 3.84 2.87
C ARG A 10 3.41 5.23 3.49
N GLN A 11 4.51 5.88 3.82
CA GLN A 11 4.48 7.27 4.31
C GLN A 11 3.90 8.21 3.25
N ARG A 12 4.27 8.06 1.98
CA ARG A 12 3.73 8.88 0.90
C ARG A 12 2.22 8.71 0.74
N VAL A 13 1.72 7.47 0.80
CA VAL A 13 0.29 7.18 0.80
C VAL A 13 -0.40 7.82 2.01
N LEU A 14 0.21 7.77 3.20
CA LEU A 14 -0.37 8.41 4.40
C LEU A 14 -0.41 9.94 4.32
N LEU A 15 0.54 10.56 3.62
CA LEU A 15 0.60 12.01 3.42
C LEU A 15 -0.28 12.50 2.26
N ASP A 16 -0.57 11.66 1.28
CA ASP A 16 -1.33 12.02 0.07
C ASP A 16 -2.75 11.44 0.07
N ALA A 17 -3.72 12.29 0.38
CA ALA A 17 -5.14 11.91 0.40
C ALA A 17 -5.69 11.42 -0.96
N SER A 18 -5.06 11.76 -2.08
CA SER A 18 -5.44 11.25 -3.40
C SER A 18 -5.07 9.78 -3.56
N LEU A 19 -3.85 9.42 -3.13
CA LEU A 19 -3.38 8.03 -3.11
C LEU A 19 -4.23 7.18 -2.17
N GLN A 20 -4.56 7.72 -0.98
CA GLN A 20 -5.47 7.03 -0.07
C GLN A 20 -6.83 6.77 -0.70
N ARG A 21 -7.41 7.75 -1.39
CA ARG A 21 -8.72 7.57 -2.02
C ARG A 21 -8.69 6.50 -3.11
N LYS A 22 -7.63 6.48 -3.93
CA LYS A 22 -7.42 5.44 -4.96
C LYS A 22 -7.35 4.04 -4.35
N LEU A 23 -6.59 3.88 -3.27
CA LEU A 23 -6.44 2.58 -2.59
C LEU A 23 -7.67 2.20 -1.75
N LYS A 24 -8.33 3.15 -1.09
CA LYS A 24 -9.57 2.95 -0.31
C LYS A 24 -10.76 2.52 -1.17
N GLY A 25 -10.79 2.90 -2.45
CA GLY A 25 -11.84 2.48 -3.38
C GLY A 25 -11.77 1.01 -3.77
N ILE A 26 -10.66 0.33 -3.47
CA ILE A 26 -10.42 -1.04 -3.90
C ILE A 26 -10.76 -2.02 -2.78
N THR A 27 -11.74 -2.88 -3.05
CA THR A 27 -12.20 -3.93 -2.12
C THR A 27 -11.60 -5.31 -2.47
N GLY A 28 -11.11 -5.49 -3.70
CA GLY A 28 -10.45 -6.71 -4.15
C GLY A 28 -9.01 -6.81 -3.64
N ARG A 29 -8.63 -7.94 -3.04
CA ARG A 29 -7.23 -8.16 -2.59
C ARG A 29 -6.24 -8.12 -3.75
N GLY A 30 -6.56 -8.80 -4.85
CA GLY A 30 -5.71 -8.82 -6.05
C GLY A 30 -5.59 -7.43 -6.68
N GLU A 31 -6.72 -6.73 -6.80
CA GLU A 31 -6.76 -5.36 -7.31
C GLU A 31 -5.97 -4.38 -6.43
N PHE A 32 -6.01 -4.56 -5.11
CA PHE A 32 -5.29 -3.70 -4.17
C PHE A 32 -3.78 -3.88 -4.34
N ILE A 33 -3.33 -5.14 -4.45
CA ILE A 33 -1.92 -5.45 -4.68
C ILE A 33 -1.48 -4.89 -6.03
N ASP A 34 -2.24 -5.09 -7.11
CA ASP A 34 -1.92 -4.56 -8.44
C ASP A 34 -1.84 -3.03 -8.45
N ALA A 35 -2.81 -2.35 -7.84
CA ALA A 35 -2.83 -0.90 -7.73
C ALA A 35 -1.67 -0.37 -6.87
N THR A 36 -1.34 -1.06 -5.78
CA THR A 36 -0.21 -0.70 -4.90
C THR A 36 1.11 -0.85 -5.65
N MET A 37 1.31 -1.96 -6.36
CA MET A 37 2.49 -2.22 -7.18
C MET A 37 2.64 -1.19 -8.30
N ARG A 38 1.55 -0.86 -9.01
CA ARG A 38 1.54 0.17 -10.05
C ARG A 38 1.89 1.55 -9.50
N LEU A 39 1.25 1.96 -8.40
CA LEU A 39 1.54 3.25 -7.77
C LEU A 39 2.98 3.31 -7.23
N GLY A 40 3.48 2.21 -6.67
CA GLY A 40 4.88 2.08 -6.27
C GLY A 40 5.82 2.34 -7.44
N ALA A 41 5.62 1.63 -8.54
CA ALA A 41 6.44 1.78 -9.76
C ALA A 41 6.34 3.18 -10.39
N GLU A 42 5.14 3.78 -10.43
CA GLU A 42 4.93 5.15 -10.93
C GLU A 42 5.69 6.20 -10.09
N LEU A 43 5.80 5.95 -8.78
CA LEU A 43 6.52 6.81 -7.84
C LEU A 43 8.02 6.49 -7.74
N GLY A 44 8.50 5.45 -8.44
CA GLY A 44 9.89 5.00 -8.43
C GLY A 44 10.28 4.08 -7.27
N TYR A 45 9.31 3.59 -6.49
CA TYR A 45 9.54 2.63 -5.41
C TYR A 45 9.52 1.19 -5.95
N HIS A 46 10.46 0.37 -5.50
CA HIS A 46 10.58 -1.02 -5.91
C HIS A 46 10.34 -1.95 -4.71
N PHE A 47 9.15 -2.54 -4.64
CA PHE A 47 8.80 -3.54 -3.64
C PHE A 47 8.02 -4.69 -4.27
N THR A 48 7.88 -5.77 -3.52
CA THR A 48 7.23 -7.00 -3.99
C THR A 48 5.78 -7.09 -3.54
N TRP A 49 4.98 -7.88 -4.27
CA TRP A 49 3.61 -8.20 -3.88
C TRP A 49 3.56 -8.93 -2.52
N GLU A 50 4.60 -9.69 -2.17
CA GLU A 50 4.74 -10.37 -0.87
C GLU A 50 4.84 -9.37 0.28
N GLU A 51 5.59 -8.27 0.09
CA GLU A 51 5.67 -7.19 1.08
C GLU A 51 4.32 -6.49 1.26
N VAL A 52 3.61 -6.23 0.15
CA VAL A 52 2.25 -5.68 0.20
C VAL A 52 1.30 -6.64 0.91
N GLU A 53 1.34 -7.94 0.60
CA GLU A 53 0.48 -8.93 1.22
C GLU A 53 0.78 -9.09 2.72
N SER A 54 2.06 -9.12 3.09
CA SER A 54 2.52 -9.16 4.47
C SER A 54 2.00 -7.92 5.24
N ALA A 55 2.17 -6.74 4.66
CA ALA A 55 1.64 -5.49 5.21
C ALA A 55 0.12 -5.49 5.30
N MET A 56 -0.60 -6.07 4.34
CA MET A 56 -2.06 -6.23 4.41
C MET A 56 -2.48 -7.23 5.51
N ARG A 57 -1.72 -8.29 5.77
CA ARG A 57 -1.98 -9.26 6.84
C ARG A 57 -1.74 -8.66 8.21
N GLU A 58 -0.62 -7.95 8.37
CA GLU A 58 -0.25 -7.24 9.58
C GLU A 58 -1.20 -6.08 9.85
N SER A 59 -1.54 -5.34 8.79
CA SER A 59 -2.55 -4.31 8.84
C SER A 59 -3.94 -4.90 9.04
N ARG A 60 -4.32 -6.13 8.63
CA ARG A 60 -5.70 -6.63 8.79
C ARG A 60 -6.23 -6.58 10.24
N ARG A 61 -5.35 -6.63 11.22
CA ARG A 61 -5.66 -6.40 12.66
C ARG A 61 -5.90 -4.93 13.01
N VAL A 62 -5.34 -3.99 12.25
CA VAL A 62 -5.35 -2.52 12.43
C VAL A 62 -6.19 -1.81 11.35
N TRP A 63 -6.50 -2.46 10.23
CA TRP A 63 -7.09 -1.91 9.00
C TRP A 63 -8.57 -1.61 9.20
N MET A 64 -9.24 -2.37 10.07
CA MET A 64 -10.62 -2.09 10.49
C MET A 64 -10.72 -0.87 11.41
N GLU A 65 -9.68 -0.53 12.17
CA GLU A 65 -9.76 0.51 13.21
C GLU A 65 -9.04 1.81 12.84
N LYS A 66 -7.98 1.77 12.01
CA LYS A 66 -7.00 2.86 11.92
C LYS A 66 -6.80 3.48 10.54
N TRP A 67 -7.70 3.21 9.61
CA TRP A 67 -7.85 4.06 8.41
C TRP A 67 -8.89 5.19 8.60
N ILE A 68 -9.24 5.46 9.87
CA ILE A 68 -9.96 6.63 10.37
C ILE A 68 -8.93 7.68 10.79
#